data_AF-U9TEF3-F1
#
_entry.id   AF-U9TEF3-F1
#
_cell.length_a   1.000
_cell.length_b   1.000
_cell.length_c   1.000
_cell.angle_alpha   90.00
_cell.angle_beta   90.00
_cell.angle_gamma   90.00
#
_symmetry.space_group_name_H-M   'P 1'
#
loop_
_entity.id
_entity.type
_entity.pdbx_description
1 polymer ?
#
loop_
_entity_poly.entity_id
_entity_poly.type
_entity_poly.pdbx_seq_one_letter_code
_entity_poly.pdbx_strand_id
1 'polypeptide(L)'
;MTRLLILATIILSVISYASAQIVDTLNTPIGPVTQGAKVAVTWALLPGADAGTATGDLSATDSATKNVLSIDPAVPLAPKTYLWNVQVPPGTYTLGLNDGSGLKQSGEVVVKAPAGGAAPA
;
A
#
# COMPACT_ATOMS: atom_id res chain seq x y z
N MET A 1 18.75 34.97 25.40
CA MET A 1 19.21 33.66 24.90
C MET A 1 18.14 32.57 24.99
N THR A 2 17.28 32.55 26.00
CA THR A 2 16.26 31.50 26.22
C THR A 2 15.17 31.40 25.15
N ARG A 3 14.79 32.52 24.50
CA ARG A 3 13.72 32.54 23.49
C ARG A 3 14.14 31.95 22.13
N LEU A 4 15.42 32.05 21.76
CA LEU A 4 15.95 31.46 20.52
C LEU A 4 16.04 29.93 20.63
N LEU A 5 16.41 29.44 21.82
CA LEU A 5 16.47 28.01 22.14
C LEU A 5 15.09 27.35 22.06
N ILE A 6 14.03 27.99 22.56
CA ILE A 6 12.65 27.48 22.50
C ILE A 6 12.14 27.42 21.05
N LEU A 7 12.44 28.45 20.23
CA LEU A 7 12.06 28.44 18.82
C LEU A 7 12.78 27.31 18.05
N ALA A 8 14.05 27.07 18.36
CA ALA A 8 14.85 26.02 17.74
C ALA A 8 14.33 24.61 18.07
N THR A 9 13.88 24.34 19.31
CA THR A 9 13.28 23.04 19.67
C THR A 9 11.94 22.81 18.98
N ILE A 10 11.12 23.85 18.83
CA ILE A 10 9.83 23.73 18.13
C ILE A 10 10.08 23.45 16.64
N ILE A 11 11.02 24.16 16.01
CA ILE A 11 11.37 23.92 14.59
C ILE A 11 11.98 22.53 14.40
N LEU A 12 12.85 22.06 15.29
CA LEU A 12 13.39 20.68 15.23
C LEU A 12 12.30 19.61 15.39
N SER A 13 11.27 19.84 16.21
CA SER A 13 10.17 18.88 16.39
C SER A 13 9.24 18.74 15.19
N VAL A 14 9.21 19.74 14.29
CA VAL A 14 8.36 19.75 13.09
C VAL A 14 9.05 19.10 11.88
N ILE A 15 10.39 18.98 11.90
CA ILE A 15 11.16 18.45 10.76
C ILE A 15 11.21 16.89 10.75
N SER A 16 10.77 16.22 11.82
CA SER A 16 11.08 14.80 12.05
C SER A 16 10.25 13.75 11.28
N TYR A 17 9.37 14.13 10.34
CA TYR A 17 8.56 13.17 9.56
C TYR A 17 8.65 13.34 8.04
N ALA A 18 9.72 13.93 7.53
CA ALA A 18 10.05 13.78 6.12
C ALA A 18 10.67 12.39 5.90
N SER A 19 9.85 11.34 5.89
CA SER A 19 10.28 10.04 5.39
C SER A 19 10.67 10.21 3.92
N ALA A 20 11.90 9.83 3.58
CA ALA A 20 12.34 9.81 2.19
C ALA A 20 11.44 8.84 1.42
N GLN A 21 10.93 9.26 0.26
CA GLN A 21 10.21 8.36 -0.64
C GLN A 21 11.14 7.22 -1.04
N ILE A 22 10.61 5.99 -1.00
CA ILE A 22 11.34 4.75 -1.30
C ILE A 22 10.69 4.07 -2.51
N VAL A 23 9.37 3.99 -2.53
CA VAL A 23 8.59 3.37 -3.60
C VAL A 23 8.32 4.39 -4.70
N ASP A 24 8.66 4.03 -5.92
CA ASP A 24 8.37 4.81 -7.12
C ASP A 24 6.98 4.45 -7.66
N THR A 25 6.81 3.18 -8.02
CA THR A 25 5.60 2.68 -8.70
C THR A 25 5.07 1.42 -8.03
N LEU A 26 3.76 1.37 -7.78
CA LEU A 26 3.05 0.15 -7.40
C LEU A 26 2.45 -0.50 -8.65
N ASN A 27 2.81 -1.74 -8.95
CA ASN A 27 2.36 -2.42 -10.17
C ASN A 27 0.94 -2.98 -9.98
N THR A 28 0.14 -2.91 -11.04
CA THR A 28 -1.17 -3.55 -11.11
C THR A 28 -1.02 -5.05 -11.36
N PRO A 29 -1.65 -5.92 -10.56
CA PRO A 29 -1.81 -7.33 -10.90
C PRO A 29 -2.39 -7.54 -12.30
N ILE A 30 -1.86 -8.54 -13.03
CA ILE A 30 -2.30 -8.82 -14.39
C ILE A 30 -3.62 -9.59 -14.37
N GLY A 31 -4.64 -9.02 -15.01
CA GLY A 31 -5.94 -9.66 -15.20
C GLY A 31 -6.82 -9.69 -13.94
N PRO A 32 -8.03 -10.26 -14.04
CA PRO A 32 -8.92 -10.39 -12.90
C PRO A 32 -8.36 -11.41 -11.90
N VAL A 33 -8.48 -11.09 -10.61
CA VAL A 33 -8.06 -11.96 -9.51
C VAL A 33 -9.28 -12.63 -8.90
N THR A 34 -9.12 -13.86 -8.41
CA THR A 34 -10.22 -14.59 -7.75
C THR A 34 -10.15 -14.37 -6.24
N GLN A 35 -11.28 -14.17 -5.58
CA GLN A 35 -11.35 -14.17 -4.12
C GLN A 35 -10.79 -15.49 -3.56
N GLY A 36 -9.94 -15.41 -2.55
CA GLY A 36 -9.21 -16.53 -1.96
C GLY A 36 -7.93 -16.93 -2.72
N ALA A 37 -7.62 -16.31 -3.85
CA ALA A 37 -6.36 -16.54 -4.55
C ALA A 37 -5.18 -15.87 -3.82
N LYS A 38 -3.97 -16.39 -4.08
CA LYS A 38 -2.72 -15.75 -3.69
C LYS A 38 -2.16 -15.01 -4.90
N VAL A 39 -2.08 -13.69 -4.80
CA VAL A 39 -1.66 -12.79 -5.89
C VAL A 39 -0.37 -12.08 -5.49
N ALA A 40 0.62 -12.09 -6.38
CA ALA A 40 1.84 -11.32 -6.18
C ALA A 40 1.57 -9.84 -6.52
N VAL A 41 1.70 -8.97 -5.53
CA VAL A 41 1.71 -7.51 -5.68
C VAL A 41 3.16 -7.09 -5.71
N THR A 42 3.57 -6.29 -6.70
CA THR A 42 4.97 -5.90 -6.88
C THR A 42 5.11 -4.38 -7.00
N TRP A 43 6.29 -3.86 -6.71
CA TRP A 43 6.58 -2.43 -6.84
C TRP A 43 8.02 -2.17 -7.28
N ALA A 44 8.25 -0.99 -7.84
CA ALA A 44 9.57 -0.46 -8.14
C ALA A 44 10.01 0.51 -7.05
N LEU A 45 11.30 0.50 -6.74
CA LEU A 45 11.92 1.49 -5.85
C LEU A 45 12.45 2.65 -6.68
N LEU A 46 12.57 3.82 -6.05
CA LEU A 46 13.30 4.93 -6.65
C LEU A 46 14.78 4.54 -6.89
N PRO A 47 15.43 5.09 -7.94
CA PRO A 47 16.85 4.87 -8.18
C PRO A 47 17.70 5.28 -6.96
N GLY A 48 18.52 4.36 -6.45
CA GLY A 48 19.38 4.61 -5.29
C GLY A 48 18.68 4.56 -3.93
N ALA A 49 17.37 4.27 -3.86
CA ALA A 49 16.68 4.04 -2.60
C ALA A 49 17.04 2.68 -1.99
N ASP A 50 17.25 2.67 -0.67
CA ASP A 50 17.45 1.45 0.12
C ASP A 50 16.21 1.19 0.98
N ALA A 51 15.59 0.03 0.78
CA ALA A 51 14.39 -0.41 1.48
C ALA A 51 14.68 -1.43 2.59
N GLY A 52 15.95 -1.67 2.93
CA GLY A 52 16.44 -2.82 3.73
C GLY A 52 15.61 -3.17 4.97
N THR A 53 15.22 -2.18 5.78
CA THR A 53 14.33 -2.37 6.94
C THR A 53 13.04 -1.57 6.85
N ALA A 54 12.77 -0.95 5.70
CA ALA A 54 11.61 -0.10 5.52
C ALA A 54 10.34 -0.94 5.37
N THR A 55 9.26 -0.47 5.99
CA THR A 55 7.92 -1.04 5.85
C THR A 55 6.96 -0.01 5.27
N GLY A 56 5.88 -0.48 4.66
CA GLY A 56 4.79 0.36 4.19
C GLY A 56 3.42 -0.18 4.60
N ASP A 57 2.39 0.62 4.37
CA ASP A 57 0.98 0.23 4.54
C ASP A 57 0.38 -0.11 3.16
N LEU A 58 0.05 -1.39 2.98
CA LEU A 58 -0.63 -1.91 1.80
C LEU A 58 -2.13 -2.00 2.06
N SER A 59 -2.91 -1.40 1.17
CA SER A 59 -4.37 -1.34 1.26
C SER A 59 -5.04 -1.60 -0.09
N ALA A 60 -6.32 -1.95 -0.04
CA ALA A 60 -7.21 -1.99 -1.20
C ALA A 60 -8.35 -0.99 -0.98
N THR A 61 -8.56 -0.09 -1.93
CA THR A 61 -9.70 0.84 -1.92
C THR A 61 -10.78 0.31 -2.86
N ASP A 62 -11.97 0.09 -2.33
CA ASP A 62 -13.14 -0.30 -3.11
C ASP A 62 -13.59 0.86 -4.02
N SER A 63 -13.66 0.64 -5.33
CA SER A 63 -13.96 1.71 -6.28
C SER A 63 -15.41 2.21 -6.19
N ALA A 64 -16.34 1.39 -5.71
CA ALA A 64 -17.77 1.73 -5.61
C ALA A 64 -18.09 2.44 -4.30
N THR A 65 -17.63 1.90 -3.16
CA THR A 65 -17.93 2.42 -1.82
C THR A 65 -16.89 3.42 -1.32
N LYS A 66 -15.72 3.49 -1.96
CA LYS A 66 -14.54 4.24 -1.50
C LYS A 66 -14.03 3.79 -0.12
N ASN A 67 -14.46 2.61 0.34
CA ASN A 67 -13.98 2.04 1.58
C ASN A 67 -12.53 1.56 1.41
N VAL A 68 -11.69 1.85 2.40
CA VAL A 68 -10.29 1.43 2.42
C VAL A 68 -10.15 0.22 3.32
N LEU A 69 -9.65 -0.87 2.75
CA LEU A 69 -9.38 -2.12 3.43
C LEU A 69 -7.88 -2.25 3.61
N SER A 70 -7.39 -2.28 4.85
CA SER A 70 -5.98 -2.58 5.12
C SER A 70 -5.70 -4.05 4.81
N ILE A 71 -4.71 -4.30 3.95
CA ILE A 71 -4.21 -5.64 3.62
C ILE A 71 -3.11 -5.99 4.62
N ASP A 72 -2.12 -5.11 4.73
CA ASP A 72 -0.99 -5.27 5.64
C ASP A 72 -0.39 -3.90 5.98
N PRO A 73 -0.48 -3.42 7.23
CA PRO A 73 0.01 -2.10 7.61
C PRO A 73 1.53 -2.02 7.77
N ALA A 74 2.26 -3.14 7.63
CA ALA A 74 3.70 -3.20 7.83
C ALA A 74 4.40 -4.10 6.80
N VAL A 75 4.02 -3.98 5.52
CA VAL A 75 4.64 -4.77 4.45
C VAL A 75 6.12 -4.42 4.29
N PRO A 76 7.04 -5.42 4.32
CA PRO A 76 8.46 -5.16 4.04
C PRO A 76 8.65 -4.67 2.61
N LEU A 77 9.34 -3.55 2.42
CA LEU A 77 9.52 -2.93 1.08
C LEU A 77 10.69 -3.53 0.28
N ALA A 78 11.70 -4.09 0.98
CA ALA A 78 12.91 -4.66 0.37
C ALA A 78 12.68 -5.80 -0.64
N PRO A 79 11.74 -6.76 -0.42
CA PRO A 79 11.50 -7.84 -1.35
C PRO A 79 10.92 -7.40 -2.71
N LYS A 80 10.40 -6.16 -2.80
CA LYS A 80 9.72 -5.62 -3.99
C LYS A 80 8.49 -6.42 -4.43
N THR A 81 8.03 -7.33 -3.58
CA THR A 81 6.92 -8.23 -3.81
C THR A 81 6.23 -8.56 -2.49
N TYR A 82 4.91 -8.70 -2.53
CA TYR A 82 4.09 -9.18 -1.43
C TYR A 82 3.09 -10.21 -1.94
N LEU A 83 2.90 -11.29 -1.19
CA LEU A 83 1.94 -12.32 -1.55
C LEU A 83 0.60 -12.02 -0.87
N TRP A 84 -0.28 -11.32 -1.58
CA TRP A 84 -1.59 -10.96 -1.09
C TRP A 84 -2.56 -12.15 -1.14
N ASN A 85 -3.13 -12.52 0.01
CA ASN A 85 -4.28 -13.42 0.08
C ASN A 85 -5.57 -12.59 -0.11
N VAL A 86 -6.24 -12.75 -1.26
CA VAL A 86 -7.38 -11.91 -1.67
C VAL A 86 -8.62 -12.22 -0.83
N GLN A 87 -8.75 -11.60 0.34
CA GLN A 87 -9.88 -11.76 1.27
C GLN A 87 -10.86 -10.57 1.23
N VAL A 88 -11.01 -9.96 0.05
CA VAL A 88 -11.98 -8.89 -0.19
C VAL A 88 -13.17 -9.43 -0.99
N PRO A 89 -14.38 -8.86 -0.86
CA PRO A 89 -15.52 -9.26 -1.68
C PRO A 89 -15.25 -9.10 -3.19
N PRO A 90 -16.03 -9.77 -4.04
CA PRO A 90 -15.99 -9.51 -5.49
C PRO A 90 -16.36 -8.05 -5.78
N GLY A 91 -15.56 -7.40 -6.63
CA GLY A 91 -15.69 -5.97 -6.91
C GLY A 91 -14.47 -5.42 -7.65
N THR A 92 -14.46 -4.12 -7.90
CA THR A 92 -13.30 -3.40 -8.48
C THR A 92 -12.59 -2.65 -7.38
N TYR A 93 -11.27 -2.80 -7.32
CA TYR A 93 -10.41 -2.22 -6.30
C TYR A 93 -9.22 -1.49 -6.92
N THR A 94 -8.69 -0.51 -6.20
CA THR A 94 -7.38 0.07 -6.46
C THR A 94 -6.47 -0.27 -5.29
N LEU A 95 -5.33 -0.91 -5.54
CA LEU A 95 -4.33 -1.15 -4.49
C LEU A 95 -3.57 0.14 -4.22
N GLY A 96 -3.27 0.38 -2.94
CA GLY A 96 -2.49 1.52 -2.47
C GLY A 96 -1.34 1.04 -1.57
N LEU A 97 -0.14 1.58 -1.77
CA LEU A 97 1.03 1.34 -0.95
C LEU A 97 1.59 2.68 -0.45
N ASN A 98 1.61 2.88 0.86
CA ASN A 98 2.18 4.07 1.48
C ASN A 98 3.47 3.72 2.23
N ASP A 99 4.59 4.27 1.77
CA ASP A 99 5.93 4.08 2.36
C ASP A 99 6.30 5.18 3.40
N GLY A 100 5.32 5.99 3.80
CA GLY A 100 5.51 7.14 4.67
C GLY A 100 5.74 8.47 3.93
N SER A 101 5.88 8.45 2.60
CA SER A 101 6.03 9.64 1.75
C SER A 101 4.77 9.99 0.94
N GLY A 102 3.72 9.18 1.06
CA GLY A 102 2.46 9.34 0.36
C GLY A 102 1.98 8.05 -0.32
N LEU A 103 0.69 8.01 -0.64
CA LEU A 103 0.05 6.83 -1.22
C LEU A 103 0.44 6.65 -2.70
N LYS A 104 1.03 5.49 -3.03
CA LYS A 104 1.24 5.05 -4.42
C LYS A 104 0.10 4.13 -4.81
N GLN A 105 -0.54 4.41 -5.94
CA GLN A 105 -1.71 3.67 -6.38
C GLN A 105 -1.38 2.82 -7.61
N SER A 106 -1.92 1.61 -7.63
CA SER A 106 -1.98 0.78 -8.82
C SER A 106 -3.12 1.22 -9.75
N GLY A 107 -3.26 0.55 -10.88
CA GLY A 107 -4.49 0.59 -11.69
C GLY A 107 -5.64 -0.20 -11.06
N GLU A 108 -6.69 -0.41 -11.84
CA GLU A 108 -7.85 -1.18 -11.39
C GLU A 108 -7.54 -2.68 -11.32
N VAL A 109 -8.00 -3.30 -10.23
CA VAL A 109 -7.94 -4.73 -9.96
C VAL A 109 -9.37 -5.24 -9.82
N VAL A 110 -9.78 -6.14 -10.72
CA VAL A 110 -11.10 -6.75 -10.68
C VAL A 110 -11.02 -8.05 -9.88
N VAL A 111 -11.71 -8.10 -8.75
CA VAL A 111 -11.86 -9.30 -7.91
C VAL A 111 -13.14 -10.04 -8.29
N LYS A 112 -13.02 -11.30 -8.65
CA LYS A 112 -14.13 -12.19 -9.02
C LYS A 112 -14.45 -13.18 -7.90
N ALA A 113 -15.71 -13.59 -7.82
CA ALA A 113 -16.12 -14.67 -6.94
C ALA A 113 -15.37 -15.97 -7.27
N PRO A 114 -15.16 -16.88 -6.29
CA PRO A 114 -14.62 -18.20 -6.55
C PRO A 114 -15.52 -18.96 -7.52
N ALA A 115 -14.94 -19.63 -8.51
CA ALA A 115 -15.70 -20.52 -9.38
C ALA A 115 -16.26 -21.67 -8.52
N GLY A 116 -17.59 -21.69 -8.30
CA GLY A 116 -18.28 -22.71 -7.49
C GLY A 116 -19.10 -22.19 -6.32
N GLY A 117 -19.15 -20.88 -6.06
CA GLY A 117 -20.07 -20.29 -5.10
C GLY A 117 -21.51 -20.38 -5.59
N ALA A 118 -22.25 -21.41 -5.17
CA ALA A 118 -23.70 -21.45 -5.35
C ALA A 118 -24.32 -20.19 -4.71
N ALA A 119 -25.21 -19.52 -5.44
CA ALA A 119 -26.07 -18.50 -4.87
C ALA A 119 -26.88 -19.14 -3.73
N PRO A 120 -26.94 -18.55 -2.52
CA PRO A 120 -27.91 -19.02 -1.53
C PRO A 120 -29.31 -18.77 -2.10
N ALA A 121 -30.11 -19.84 -2.13
CA ALA A 121 -31.53 -19.82 -2.49
C ALA A 121 -32.37 -19.16 -1.40
#